data_AF-A0A9E5TKL6-F1
#
_entry.id   AF-A0A9E5TKL6-F1
#
_cell.length_a   1.000
_cell.length_b   1.000
_cell.length_c   1.000
_cell.angle_alpha   90.00
_cell.angle_beta   90.00
_cell.angle_gamma   90.00
#
_symmetry.space_group_name_H-M   'P 1'
#
loop_
_entity.id
_entity.type
_entity.pdbx_description
1 polymer ?
#
loop_
_entity_poly.entity_id
_entity_poly.type
_entity_poly.pdbx_seq_one_letter_code
_entity_poly.pdbx_strand_id
1 'polypeptide(L)'
;MSGSNKFGSREIAAIGVMGALACIATMIFTFPIPATSGYFNFGDAIVMTTALTFGPVIGAIAGGLGSGLADLLGGWYNWVIFTAVIKGAEGYIAGTLAGDPEGRTFNKTVVAWFVGALVMVAGYF
;
A
#
# COMPACT_ATOMS: atom_id res chain seq x y z
N MET A 1 17.76 23.08 -6.28
CA MET A 1 16.88 23.27 -7.44
C MET A 1 16.84 21.94 -8.20
N SER A 2 15.73 21.21 -8.13
CA SER A 2 15.45 19.97 -8.89
C SER A 2 13.92 19.91 -8.93
N GLY A 3 13.20 19.89 -10.05
CA GLY A 3 13.50 19.40 -11.39
C GLY A 3 12.22 18.67 -11.81
N SER A 4 11.19 19.44 -12.22
CA SER A 4 9.86 19.01 -12.69
C SER A 4 9.27 17.71 -12.11
N ASN A 5 8.33 17.84 -11.16
CA ASN A 5 7.41 16.78 -10.73
C ASN A 5 6.43 16.41 -11.86
N LYS A 6 6.88 15.71 -12.89
CA LYS A 6 6.02 15.14 -13.92
C LYS A 6 6.08 13.63 -13.80
N PHE A 7 4.95 13.00 -13.53
CA PHE A 7 4.83 11.55 -13.63
C PHE A 7 5.17 11.13 -15.06
N GLY A 8 6.17 10.28 -15.22
CA GLY A 8 6.44 9.64 -16.50
C GLY A 8 5.40 8.55 -16.79
N SER A 9 5.40 8.07 -18.02
CA SER A 9 4.51 6.99 -18.45
C SER A 9 4.74 5.71 -17.64
N ARG A 10 5.98 5.45 -17.21
CA ARG A 10 6.36 4.29 -16.40
C ARG A 10 5.74 4.34 -15.01
N GLU A 11 5.74 5.51 -14.36
CA GLU A 11 5.18 5.69 -13.03
C GLU A 11 3.66 5.54 -13.04
N ILE A 12 2.99 6.10 -14.05
CA ILE A 12 1.53 5.93 -14.22
C ILE A 12 1.19 4.46 -14.48
N ALA A 13 1.95 3.78 -15.33
CA ALA A 13 1.76 2.36 -15.57
C ALA A 13 1.98 1.53 -14.30
N ALA A 14 3.01 1.86 -13.50
CA ALA A 14 3.26 1.20 -12.23
C ALA A 14 2.11 1.40 -11.23
N ILE A 15 1.56 2.61 -11.12
CA ILE A 15 0.38 2.88 -10.29
C ILE A 15 -0.79 1.99 -10.72
N GLY A 16 -1.08 1.92 -12.02
CA GLY A 16 -2.19 1.14 -12.55
C GLY A 16 -2.02 -0.36 -12.31
N VAL A 17 -0.85 -0.92 -12.67
CA VAL A 17 -0.57 -2.36 -12.53
C VAL A 17 -0.50 -2.78 -11.07
N MET A 18 0.24 -2.04 -10.24
CA MET A 18 0.37 -2.37 -8.82
C MET A 18 -0.93 -2.15 -8.06
N GLY A 19 -1.71 -1.13 -8.41
CA GLY A 19 -3.04 -0.90 -7.85
C GLY A 19 -4.02 -2.02 -8.22
N ALA A 20 -4.00 -2.48 -9.48
CA ALA A 20 -4.81 -3.63 -9.90
C ALA A 20 -4.41 -4.91 -9.16
N LEU A 21 -3.10 -5.16 -8.99
CA LEU A 21 -2.59 -6.28 -8.21
C LEU A 21 -3.00 -6.18 -6.74
N ALA A 22 -2.91 -5.00 -6.13
CA ALA A 22 -3.36 -4.78 -4.75
C ALA A 22 -4.86 -5.04 -4.60
N CYS A 23 -5.67 -4.59 -5.57
CA CYS A 23 -7.11 -4.84 -5.60
C CYS A 23 -7.42 -6.34 -5.66
N ILE A 24 -6.85 -7.04 -6.64
CA ILE A 24 -7.07 -8.48 -6.83
C ILE A 24 -6.58 -9.27 -5.61
N ALA A 25 -5.40 -8.93 -5.08
CA ALA A 25 -4.85 -9.59 -3.91
C ALA A 25 -5.72 -9.39 -2.66
N THR A 26 -6.28 -8.19 -2.48
CA THR A 26 -7.21 -7.86 -1.39
C THR A 26 -8.56 -8.58 -1.56
N MET A 27 -9.00 -8.88 -2.77
CA MET A 27 -10.28 -9.57 -2.99
C MET A 27 -10.16 -11.09 -2.90
N ILE A 28 -9.07 -11.68 -3.43
CA ILE A 28 -8.93 -13.13 -3.59
C ILE A 28 -8.32 -13.79 -2.35
N PHE A 29 -7.35 -13.14 -1.69
CA PHE A 29 -6.53 -13.78 -0.65
C PHE A 29 -6.87 -13.32 0.76
N THR A 30 -8.14 -13.03 1.01
CA THR A 30 -8.62 -12.66 2.34
C THR A 30 -8.86 -13.93 3.15
N PHE A 31 -7.83 -14.40 3.84
CA PHE A 31 -7.98 -15.53 4.76
C PHE A 31 -8.52 -15.01 6.11
N PRO A 32 -9.74 -15.43 6.53
CA PRO A 32 -10.23 -15.08 7.85
C PRO A 32 -9.37 -15.79 8.89
N ILE A 33 -8.77 -15.03 9.81
CA ILE A 33 -7.99 -15.59 10.91
C ILE A 33 -8.99 -15.96 12.01
N PRO A 34 -9.24 -17.27 12.27
CA PRO A 34 -10.32 -17.70 13.16
C PRO A 34 -10.15 -17.26 14.61
N ALA A 35 -8.92 -16.86 15.00
CA ALA A 35 -8.57 -16.52 16.37
C ALA A 35 -8.76 -15.02 16.72
N THR A 36 -8.86 -14.13 15.74
CA THR A 36 -8.84 -12.66 15.99
C THR A 36 -9.96 -11.89 15.30
N SER A 37 -10.88 -12.55 14.58
CA SER A 37 -11.85 -11.91 13.68
C SER A 37 -11.20 -10.97 12.64
N GLY A 38 -9.87 -11.01 12.51
CA GLY A 38 -9.10 -10.22 11.58
C GLY A 38 -8.88 -10.96 10.26
N TYR A 39 -8.53 -10.20 9.23
CA TYR A 39 -8.24 -10.73 7.91
C TYR A 39 -6.76 -10.59 7.59
N PHE A 40 -6.13 -11.65 7.11
CA PHE A 40 -4.79 -11.54 6.54
C PHE A 40 -4.93 -10.95 5.13
N ASN A 41 -4.59 -9.67 4.97
CA ASN A 41 -4.71 -8.98 3.69
C ASN A 41 -3.42 -9.12 2.88
N PHE A 42 -3.44 -9.99 1.87
CA PHE A 42 -2.29 -10.17 0.96
C PHE A 42 -2.03 -8.93 0.10
N GLY A 43 -3.02 -8.03 -0.04
CA GLY A 43 -2.86 -6.73 -0.66
C GLY A 43 -1.80 -5.87 0.01
N ASP A 44 -1.60 -6.00 1.32
CA ASP A 44 -0.61 -5.21 2.09
C ASP A 44 0.81 -5.51 1.66
N ALA A 45 1.08 -6.78 1.33
CA ALA A 45 2.36 -7.16 0.75
C ALA A 45 2.59 -6.45 -0.60
N ILE A 46 1.54 -6.27 -1.41
CA ILE A 46 1.63 -5.53 -2.67
C ILE A 46 1.82 -4.03 -2.41
N VAL A 47 1.11 -3.44 -1.45
CA VAL A 47 1.28 -2.02 -1.08
C VAL A 47 2.70 -1.76 -0.59
N MET A 48 3.20 -2.58 0.34
CA MET A 48 4.58 -2.53 0.82
C MET A 48 5.57 -2.69 -0.31
N THR A 49 5.42 -3.72 -1.15
CA THR A 49 6.33 -3.95 -2.28
C THR A 49 6.34 -2.76 -3.23
N THR A 50 5.18 -2.17 -3.50
CA THR A 50 5.05 -1.00 -4.38
C THR A 50 5.76 0.21 -3.80
N ALA A 51 5.52 0.51 -2.52
CA ALA A 51 6.15 1.62 -1.82
C ALA A 51 7.68 1.46 -1.73
N LEU A 52 8.14 0.25 -1.45
CA LEU A 52 9.56 -0.06 -1.34
C LEU A 52 10.27 -0.02 -2.70
N THR A 53 9.58 -0.34 -3.80
CA THR A 53 10.18 -0.42 -5.15
C THR A 53 10.11 0.89 -5.90
N PHE A 54 8.96 1.57 -5.87
CA PHE A 54 8.68 2.76 -6.68
C PHE A 54 8.62 4.05 -5.86
N GLY A 55 8.77 3.95 -4.54
CA GLY A 55 8.81 5.09 -3.63
C GLY A 55 7.43 5.47 -3.07
N PRO A 56 7.40 6.52 -2.21
CA PRO A 56 6.27 6.82 -1.35
C PRO A 56 5.01 7.25 -2.10
N VAL A 57 5.16 8.07 -3.15
CA VAL A 57 4.00 8.62 -3.87
C VAL A 57 3.30 7.53 -4.68
N ILE A 58 4.06 6.68 -5.39
CA ILE A 58 3.51 5.58 -6.17
C ILE A 58 2.89 4.52 -5.25
N GLY A 59 3.56 4.19 -4.14
CA GLY A 59 3.02 3.30 -3.11
C GLY A 59 1.70 3.81 -2.52
N ALA A 60 1.62 5.10 -2.22
CA ALA A 60 0.41 5.71 -1.66
C ALA A 60 -0.77 5.66 -2.64
N ILE A 61 -0.56 6.07 -3.90
CA ILE A 61 -1.63 6.11 -4.89
C ILE A 61 -2.06 4.68 -5.26
N ALA A 62 -1.10 3.78 -5.54
CA ALA A 62 -1.40 2.41 -5.90
C ALA A 62 -2.09 1.64 -4.76
N GLY A 63 -1.59 1.78 -3.53
CA GLY A 63 -2.17 1.11 -2.37
C GLY A 63 -3.53 1.65 -1.99
N GLY A 64 -3.67 2.98 -1.92
CA GLY A 64 -4.94 3.61 -1.59
C GLY A 64 -6.03 3.33 -2.63
N LEU A 65 -5.73 3.53 -3.91
CA LEU A 65 -6.71 3.26 -4.99
C LEU A 65 -6.99 1.76 -5.13
N GLY A 66 -5.96 0.92 -5.11
CA GLY A 66 -6.12 -0.53 -5.28
C GLY A 66 -6.97 -1.15 -4.19
N SER A 67 -6.64 -0.90 -2.92
CA SER A 67 -7.39 -1.46 -1.80
C SER A 67 -8.76 -0.78 -1.60
N GLY A 68 -8.89 0.52 -1.86
CA GLY A 68 -10.20 1.19 -1.83
C GLY A 68 -11.15 0.64 -2.90
N LEU A 69 -10.64 0.33 -4.09
CA LEU A 69 -11.42 -0.35 -5.14
C LEU A 69 -11.80 -1.78 -4.73
N ALA A 70 -10.93 -2.50 -4.02
CA ALA A 70 -11.27 -3.82 -3.52
C ALA A 70 -12.47 -3.79 -2.57
N ASP A 71 -12.54 -2.80 -1.68
CA ASP A 71 -13.70 -2.62 -0.79
C ASP A 71 -14.96 -2.23 -1.56
N LEU A 72 -14.82 -1.37 -2.57
CA LEU A 72 -15.94 -0.94 -3.41
C LEU A 72 -16.55 -2.12 -4.18
N LEU A 73 -15.69 -2.96 -4.77
CA LEU A 73 -16.09 -4.16 -5.52
C LEU A 73 -16.52 -5.31 -4.60
N GLY A 74 -15.96 -5.38 -3.39
CA GLY A 74 -16.28 -6.37 -2.37
C GLY A 74 -17.55 -6.07 -1.57
N GLY A 75 -18.17 -4.91 -1.76
CA GLY A 75 -19.43 -4.52 -1.10
C GLY A 75 -19.26 -3.80 0.25
N TRP A 76 -18.03 -3.46 0.63
CA TRP A 76 -17.70 -2.76 1.89
C TRP A 76 -17.71 -1.23 1.71
N TYR A 77 -18.80 -0.68 1.19
CA TYR A 77 -18.88 0.72 0.73
C TYR A 77 -18.47 1.76 1.77
N ASN A 78 -18.81 1.53 3.04
CA ASN A 78 -18.46 2.46 4.13
C ASN A 78 -16.94 2.55 4.32
N TRP A 79 -16.21 1.46 4.05
CA TRP A 79 -14.77 1.36 4.27
C TRP A 79 -13.94 1.88 3.10
N VAL A 80 -14.52 2.06 1.91
CA VAL A 80 -13.80 2.49 0.69
C VAL A 80 -12.88 3.69 0.93
N ILE A 81 -13.42 4.76 1.53
CA ILE A 81 -12.64 5.99 1.76
C ILE A 81 -11.62 5.77 2.89
N PHE A 82 -12.01 5.10 3.97
CA PHE A 82 -11.12 4.83 5.10
C PHE A 82 -9.94 3.95 4.67
N THR A 83 -10.20 2.83 4.01
CA THR A 83 -9.18 1.93 3.45
C THR A 83 -8.28 2.65 2.46
N ALA A 84 -8.83 3.47 1.55
CA ALA A 84 -8.01 4.23 0.62
C ALA A 84 -7.03 5.17 1.33
N VAL A 85 -7.48 5.83 2.40
CA VAL A 85 -6.63 6.71 3.21
C VAL A 85 -5.61 5.92 4.02
N ILE A 86 -6.02 4.83 4.69
CA ILE A 86 -5.14 4.00 5.53
C ILE A 86 -4.05 3.35 4.67
N LYS A 87 -4.43 2.71 3.55
CA LYS A 87 -3.49 2.04 2.64
C LYS A 87 -2.62 3.04 1.88
N GLY A 88 -3.16 4.21 1.57
CA GLY A 88 -2.38 5.31 1.03
C GLY A 88 -1.32 5.80 2.02
N ALA A 89 -1.69 5.98 3.29
CA ALA A 89 -0.77 6.38 4.35
C ALA A 89 0.28 5.31 4.63
N GLU A 90 -0.12 4.04 4.68
CA GLU A 90 0.78 2.88 4.82
C GLU A 90 1.87 2.90 3.72
N GLY A 91 1.46 2.99 2.46
CA GLY A 91 2.39 3.04 1.32
C GLY A 91 3.28 4.28 1.33
N TYR A 92 2.72 5.45 1.69
CA TYR A 92 3.49 6.69 1.77
C TYR A 92 4.57 6.64 2.86
N ILE A 93 4.19 6.23 4.07
CA ILE A 93 5.08 6.23 5.24
C ILE A 93 6.18 5.18 5.05
N ALA A 94 5.82 3.97 4.60
CA ALA A 94 6.84 2.94 4.36
C ALA A 94 7.79 3.32 3.24
N GLY A 95 7.30 3.86 2.12
CA GLY A 95 8.17 4.31 1.04
C GLY A 95 9.13 5.42 1.48
N THR A 96 8.66 6.32 2.35
CA THR A 96 9.47 7.43 2.88
C THR A 96 10.53 6.93 3.85
N LEU A 97 10.15 6.09 4.81
CA LEU A 97 11.08 5.56 5.83
C LEU A 97 12.13 4.63 5.24
N ALA A 98 11.75 3.85 4.24
CA ALA A 98 12.67 2.96 3.58
C ALA A 98 13.71 3.74 2.75
N GLY A 99 13.39 4.97 2.32
CA GLY A 99 14.31 5.87 1.62
C GLY A 99 14.65 5.39 0.21
N ASP A 100 15.77 5.87 -0.34
CA ASP A 100 16.17 5.60 -1.71
C ASP A 100 16.37 4.08 -1.97
N PRO A 101 15.70 3.49 -2.97
CA PRO A 101 15.86 2.08 -3.31
C PRO A 101 17.31 1.65 -3.58
N GLU A 102 18.16 2.53 -4.12
CA GLU A 102 19.54 2.19 -4.51
C GLU A 102 20.52 2.15 -3.32
N GLY A 103 20.20 2.85 -2.22
CA GLY A 103 21.06 2.98 -1.03
C GLY A 103 20.48 2.35 0.23
N ARG A 104 19.40 1.57 0.10
CA ARG A 104 18.64 1.08 1.26
C ARG A 104 19.33 -0.07 1.98
N THR A 105 19.50 0.09 3.28
CA THR A 105 19.94 -0.98 4.18
C THR A 105 18.76 -1.86 4.61
N PHE A 106 19.00 -3.16 4.81
CA PHE A 106 18.00 -4.10 5.32
C PHE A 106 17.27 -3.58 6.57
N ASN A 107 17.99 -2.98 7.52
CA ASN A 107 17.39 -2.41 8.73
C ASN A 107 16.34 -1.33 8.44
N LYS A 108 16.56 -0.46 7.45
CA LYS A 108 15.58 0.57 7.07
C LYS A 108 14.33 -0.05 6.45
N THR A 109 14.49 -1.09 5.63
CA THR A 109 13.36 -1.85 5.08
C THR A 109 12.52 -2.48 6.19
N VAL A 110 13.17 -3.12 7.16
CA VAL A 110 12.48 -3.74 8.30
C VAL A 110 11.74 -2.70 9.12
N VAL A 111 12.37 -1.58 9.46
CA VAL A 111 11.73 -0.48 10.20
C VAL A 111 10.54 0.08 9.42
N ALA A 112 10.68 0.33 8.12
CA ALA A 112 9.61 0.83 7.28
C ALA A 112 8.42 -0.13 7.23
N TRP A 113 8.68 -1.44 7.13
CA TRP A 113 7.66 -2.48 7.16
C TRP A 113 6.92 -2.53 8.49
N PHE A 114 7.65 -2.50 9.61
CA PHE A 114 7.03 -2.47 10.94
C PHE A 114 6.17 -1.23 11.16
N VAL A 115 6.66 -0.05 10.75
CA VAL A 115 5.87 1.18 10.89
C VAL A 115 4.65 1.17 9.97
N GLY A 116 4.78 0.66 8.74
CA GLY A 116 3.65 0.46 7.83
C GLY A 116 2.57 -0.45 8.44
N ALA A 117 2.98 -1.57 9.04
CA ALA A 117 2.06 -2.46 9.74
C ALA A 117 1.36 -1.78 10.92
N LEU A 118 2.06 -0.93 11.69
CA LEU A 118 1.45 -0.15 12.78
C LEU A 118 0.43 0.86 12.27
N VAL A 119 0.69 1.52 11.14
CA VAL A 119 -0.26 2.45 10.49
C VAL A 119 -1.53 1.71 10.10
N MET A 120 -1.38 0.52 9.53
CA MET A 120 -2.52 -0.34 9.17
C MET A 120 -3.33 -0.70 10.41
N VAL A 121 -2.69 -1.23 11.46
CA VAL A 121 -3.38 -1.61 12.71
C VAL A 121 -4.08 -0.40 13.33
N ALA A 122 -3.41 0.74 13.47
CA ALA A 122 -4.01 1.95 14.03
C ALA A 122 -5.12 2.56 13.16
N GLY A 123 -5.16 2.25 11.87
CA GLY A 123 -6.20 2.73 10.96
C GLY A 123 -7.49 1.91 11.03
N TYR A 124 -7.38 0.61 11.30
CA TYR A 124 -8.52 -0.32 11.30
C TYR A 124 -9.11 -0.60 12.70
N PHE A 125 -8.38 -0.28 13.77
CA PHE A 125 -8.80 -0.45 15.17
C PHE A 125 -8.99 0.90 15.87
#